data_AF-A0A1Z4RSH3-F1
#
_entry.id   AF-A0A1Z4RSH3-F1
#
_cell.length_a   1.000
_cell.length_b   1.000
_cell.length_c   1.000
_cell.angle_alpha   90.00
_cell.angle_beta   90.00
_cell.angle_gamma   90.00
#
_symmetry.space_group_name_H-M   'P 1'
#
loop_
_entity.id
_entity.type
_entity.pdbx_description
1 polymer ?
#
loop_
_entity_poly.entity_id
_entity_poly.type
_entity_poly.pdbx_seq_one_letter_code
_entity_poly.pdbx_strand_id
1 'polypeptide(L)'
;MKEPNLPPANIEAEEAILGGILFDPKAIFQVEASLVPSAFYVSAHQEIYQTTLKLYHQGNPTDFMAVSTYLADRDRLDQVGGTAKLAQLLNRTISAVNIDRYVDLAKPREAQHSGAAECLDESWAGSSLAYFDSRYNFLIQIL
;
A
#
# COMPACT_ATOMS: atom_id res chain seq x y z
N MET A 1 23.05 15.85 1.07
CA MET A 1 22.02 15.22 1.93
C MET A 1 20.95 14.73 0.97
N LYS A 2 20.77 13.41 0.85
CA LYS A 2 19.81 12.82 -0.09
C LYS A 2 18.46 12.86 0.62
N GLU A 3 17.58 13.77 0.21
CA GLU A 3 16.19 13.77 0.70
C GLU A 3 15.59 12.39 0.39
N PRO A 4 14.87 11.76 1.35
CA PRO A 4 14.19 10.51 1.05
C PRO A 4 13.20 10.83 -0.08
N ASN A 5 13.49 10.28 -1.26
CA ASN A 5 12.71 10.43 -2.48
C ASN A 5 11.41 9.66 -2.29
N LEU A 6 10.52 10.18 -1.44
CA LEU A 6 9.18 9.69 -1.32
C LEU A 6 8.52 9.90 -2.69
N PRO A 7 7.95 8.85 -3.30
CA PRO A 7 7.23 8.96 -4.54
C PRO A 7 6.16 10.05 -4.44
N PRO A 8 5.84 10.78 -5.52
CA PRO A 8 4.75 11.74 -5.49
C PRO A 8 3.48 11.02 -5.02
N ALA A 9 2.99 11.37 -3.84
CA ALA A 9 1.79 10.77 -3.28
C ALA A 9 0.60 11.09 -4.18
N ASN A 10 -0.15 10.07 -4.58
CA ASN A 10 -1.38 10.24 -5.36
C ASN A 10 -2.59 10.09 -4.44
N ILE A 11 -3.03 11.20 -3.85
CA ILE A 11 -4.16 11.23 -2.94
C ILE A 11 -5.45 10.76 -3.61
N GLU A 12 -5.66 11.09 -4.89
CA GLU A 12 -6.84 10.65 -5.63
C GLU A 12 -6.87 9.12 -5.78
N ALA A 13 -5.70 8.50 -5.98
CA ALA A 13 -5.58 7.04 -6.02
C ALA A 13 -5.90 6.41 -4.67
N GLU A 14 -5.38 6.97 -3.57
CA GLU A 14 -5.72 6.51 -2.22
C GLU A 14 -7.24 6.59 -1.97
N GLU A 15 -7.86 7.71 -2.31
CA GLU A 15 -9.30 7.92 -2.13
C GLU A 15 -10.13 6.93 -2.96
N ALA A 16 -9.74 6.70 -4.22
CA ALA A 16 -10.41 5.76 -5.11
C ALA A 16 -10.30 4.30 -4.62
N ILE A 17 -9.13 3.90 -4.10
CA ILE A 17 -8.91 2.56 -3.55
C ILE A 17 -9.77 2.35 -2.31
N LEU A 18 -9.70 3.27 -1.36
CA LEU A 18 -10.44 3.15 -0.10
C LEU A 18 -11.95 3.14 -0.34
N GLY A 19 -12.47 4.09 -1.12
CA GLY A 19 -13.89 4.06 -1.44
C GLY A 19 -14.29 2.81 -2.23
N GLY A 20 -13.37 2.23 -3.01
CA GLY A 20 -13.56 0.98 -3.75
C GLY A 20 -13.86 -0.18 -2.82
N ILE A 21 -13.02 -0.33 -1.79
CA ILE A 21 -13.19 -1.32 -0.73
C ILE A 21 -14.46 -1.08 0.08
N LEU A 22 -14.76 0.19 0.41
CA LEU A 22 -15.95 0.55 1.18
C LEU A 22 -17.26 0.35 0.39
N PHE A 23 -17.21 0.42 -0.94
CA PHE A 23 -18.34 0.20 -1.83
C PHE A 23 -18.54 -1.28 -2.16
N ASP A 24 -17.47 -1.97 -2.56
CA ASP A 24 -17.47 -3.41 -2.83
C ASP A 24 -16.40 -4.08 -1.97
N PRO A 25 -16.80 -4.76 -0.88
CA PRO A 25 -15.87 -5.49 -0.01
C PRO A 25 -14.98 -6.50 -0.72
N LYS A 26 -15.39 -7.02 -1.89
CA LYS A 26 -14.57 -7.95 -2.66
C LYS A 26 -13.33 -7.29 -3.27
N ALA A 27 -13.35 -5.98 -3.45
CA ALA A 27 -12.24 -5.23 -4.03
C ALA A 27 -10.96 -5.37 -3.20
N ILE A 28 -11.06 -5.61 -1.88
CA ILE A 28 -9.90 -5.74 -1.01
C ILE A 28 -8.99 -6.91 -1.39
N PHE A 29 -9.52 -7.98 -2.00
CA PHE A 29 -8.74 -9.13 -2.45
C PHE A 29 -7.65 -8.73 -3.46
N GLN A 30 -7.95 -7.76 -4.31
CA GLN A 30 -7.02 -7.27 -5.33
C GLN A 30 -6.00 -6.30 -4.72
N VAL A 31 -6.44 -5.52 -3.74
CA VAL A 31 -5.63 -4.48 -3.11
C VAL A 31 -4.63 -5.06 -2.11
N GLU A 32 -5.04 -6.03 -1.27
CA GLU A 32 -4.19 -6.59 -0.22
C GLU A 32 -2.93 -7.27 -0.75
N ALA A 33 -3.01 -7.85 -1.95
CA ALA A 33 -1.89 -8.52 -2.59
C ALA A 33 -0.80 -7.53 -3.04
N SER A 34 -1.15 -6.25 -3.19
CA SER A 34 -0.31 -5.23 -3.80
C SER A 34 0.10 -4.11 -2.85
N LEU A 35 -0.72 -3.81 -1.82
CA LEU A 35 -0.53 -2.64 -0.96
C LEU A 35 -0.51 -3.00 0.52
N VAL A 36 0.43 -2.37 1.22
CA VAL A 36 0.52 -2.35 2.68
C VAL A 36 0.02 -1.00 3.22
N PRO A 37 -0.41 -0.89 4.49
CA PRO A 37 -0.88 0.38 5.05
C PRO A 37 0.09 1.54 4.89
N SER A 38 1.40 1.30 5.00
CA SER A 38 2.41 2.35 4.83
C SER A 38 2.54 2.88 3.39
N ALA A 39 1.85 2.30 2.41
CA ALA A 39 1.79 2.83 1.05
C ALA A 39 0.88 4.06 0.92
N PHE A 40 -0.08 4.22 1.84
CA PHE A 40 -0.93 5.41 1.90
C PHE A 40 -0.15 6.55 2.56
N TYR A 41 -0.17 7.74 1.97
CA TYR A 41 0.53 8.91 2.53
C TYR A 41 -0.29 9.57 3.64
N VAL A 42 -1.61 9.62 3.51
CA VAL A 42 -2.48 10.25 4.50
C VAL A 42 -2.67 9.31 5.69
N SER A 43 -2.27 9.76 6.88
CA SER A 43 -2.41 8.98 8.13
C SER A 43 -3.83 8.43 8.35
N ALA A 44 -4.87 9.22 8.08
CA ALA A 44 -6.25 8.75 8.14
C ALA A 44 -6.54 7.62 7.13
N HIS A 45 -5.99 7.70 5.91
CA HIS A 45 -6.15 6.66 4.89
C HIS A 45 -5.39 5.37 5.26
N GLN A 46 -4.18 5.50 5.80
CA GLN A 46 -3.42 4.37 6.35
C GLN A 46 -4.26 3.62 7.39
N GLU A 47 -4.88 4.37 8.30
CA GLU A 47 -5.67 3.80 9.38
C GLU A 47 -6.96 3.13 8.88
N ILE A 48 -7.65 3.76 7.94
CA ILE A 48 -8.84 3.17 7.31
C ILE A 48 -8.45 1.87 6.60
N TYR A 49 -7.37 1.85 5.83
CA TYR A 49 -6.91 0.63 5.15
C TYR A 49 -6.46 -0.46 6.13
N GLN A 50 -5.76 -0.09 7.21
CA GLN A 50 -5.39 -1.05 8.24
C GLN A 50 -6.63 -1.68 8.89
N THR A 51 -7.69 -0.90 9.08
CA THR A 51 -8.97 -1.39 9.59
C THR A 51 -9.65 -2.34 8.60
N THR A 52 -9.67 -2.00 7.31
CA THR A 52 -10.27 -2.88 6.28
C THR A 52 -9.53 -4.22 6.18
N LEU A 53 -8.19 -4.21 6.18
CA LEU A 53 -7.38 -5.43 6.21
C LEU A 53 -7.69 -6.30 7.44
N LYS A 54 -7.81 -5.66 8.61
CA LYS A 54 -8.11 -6.40 9.84
C LYS A 54 -9.48 -7.05 9.81
N LEU A 55 -10.50 -6.34 9.34
CA LEU A 55 -11.84 -6.90 9.16
C LEU A 55 -11.83 -8.06 8.16
N TYR A 56 -11.15 -7.88 7.03
CA TYR A 56 -11.02 -8.90 6.00
C TYR A 56 -10.36 -10.18 6.52
N HIS A 57 -9.22 -10.08 7.21
CA HIS A 57 -8.55 -11.25 7.79
C HIS A 57 -9.37 -11.94 8.90
N GLN A 58 -10.34 -11.24 9.50
CA GLN A 58 -11.29 -11.80 10.45
C GLN A 58 -12.53 -12.42 9.78
N GLY A 59 -12.63 -12.35 8.45
CA GLY A 59 -13.79 -12.80 7.69
C GLY A 59 -15.00 -11.87 7.81
N ASN A 60 -14.79 -10.63 8.26
CA ASN A 60 -15.84 -9.63 8.39
C ASN A 60 -15.95 -8.77 7.11
N PRO A 61 -17.14 -8.21 6.81
CA PRO A 61 -17.30 -7.25 5.73
C PRO A 61 -16.40 -6.01 5.90
N THR A 62 -15.96 -5.44 4.79
CA THR A 62 -15.13 -4.23 4.75
C THR A 62 -15.86 -3.03 4.15
N ASP A 63 -17.20 -3.10 4.07
CA ASP A 63 -18.02 -2.02 3.55
C ASP A 63 -18.05 -0.80 4.50
N PHE A 64 -18.62 0.30 3.99
CA PHE A 64 -18.80 1.54 4.73
C PHE A 64 -19.38 1.35 6.14
N MET A 65 -20.43 0.54 6.28
CA MET A 65 -21.10 0.36 7.58
C MET A 65 -20.19 -0.39 8.54
N ALA A 66 -19.63 -1.51 8.11
CA ALA A 66 -18.76 -2.35 8.93
C ALA A 66 -17.51 -1.59 9.42
N VAL A 67 -16.86 -0.84 8.53
CA VAL A 67 -15.67 -0.05 8.87
C VAL A 67 -16.03 1.09 9.81
N SER A 68 -17.14 1.81 9.55
CA SER A 68 -17.60 2.90 10.41
C SER A 68 -17.87 2.41 11.84
N THR A 69 -18.62 1.30 11.98
CA THR A 69 -18.92 0.70 13.29
C THR A 69 -17.65 0.24 13.98
N TYR A 70 -16.76 -0.47 13.28
CA TYR A 70 -15.53 -0.98 13.87
C TYR A 70 -14.62 0.13 14.43
N LEU A 71 -14.53 1.25 13.72
CA LEU A 71 -13.79 2.45 14.16
C LEU A 71 -14.48 3.17 15.32
N ALA A 72 -15.81 3.26 15.30
CA ALA A 72 -16.60 3.88 16.36
C ALA A 72 -16.45 3.11 17.68
N ASP A 73 -16.57 1.78 17.64
CA ASP A 73 -16.45 0.89 18.80
C ASP A 73 -15.07 0.94 19.48
N ARG A 74 -14.08 1.60 18.85
CA ARG A 74 -12.71 1.75 19.34
C ARG A 74 -12.30 3.20 19.59
N ASP A 75 -13.24 4.14 19.50
CA ASP A 75 -12.99 5.58 19.66
C ASP A 75 -11.96 6.13 18.63
N ARG A 76 -11.94 5.55 17.43
CA ARG A 76 -10.99 5.93 16.35
C ARG A 76 -11.67 6.61 15.17
N LEU A 77 -13.00 6.60 15.12
CA LEU A 77 -13.77 7.17 14.00
C LEU A 77 -13.48 8.67 13.83
N ASP A 78 -13.43 9.43 14.92
CA ASP A 78 -13.11 10.86 14.86
C ASP A 78 -11.67 11.12 14.41
N GLN A 79 -10.75 10.22 14.72
CA GLN A 79 -9.32 10.33 14.35
C GLN A 79 -9.12 10.23 12.84
N VAL A 80 -10.02 9.52 12.13
CA VAL A 80 -9.98 9.41 10.67
C VAL A 80 -10.84 10.45 9.95
N GLY A 81 -11.41 11.42 10.67
CA GLY A 81 -12.28 12.47 10.11
C GLY A 81 -13.78 12.13 10.14
N GLY A 82 -14.19 11.13 10.91
CA GLY A 82 -15.59 10.78 11.14
C GLY A 82 -16.26 10.07 9.97
N THR A 83 -17.56 9.82 10.12
CA THR A 83 -18.41 9.24 9.06
C THR A 83 -18.40 10.08 7.78
N ALA A 84 -18.23 11.40 7.91
CA ALA A 84 -18.14 12.33 6.78
C ALA A 84 -16.96 12.01 5.85
N LYS A 85 -15.78 11.68 6.41
CA LYS A 85 -14.62 11.30 5.58
C LYS A 85 -14.86 9.98 4.86
N LEU A 86 -15.43 8.98 5.53
CA LEU A 86 -15.77 7.69 4.90
C LEU A 86 -16.80 7.86 3.76
N ALA A 87 -17.79 8.75 3.94
CA ALA A 87 -18.78 9.05 2.92
C ALA A 87 -18.16 9.78 1.71
N GLN A 88 -17.21 10.70 1.96
CA GLN A 88 -16.45 11.34 0.88
C GLN A 88 -15.67 10.33 0.04
N LEU A 89 -15.01 9.37 0.69
CA LEU A 89 -14.28 8.30 -0.01
C LEU A 89 -15.22 7.48 -0.90
N LEU A 90 -16.40 7.10 -0.40
CA LEU A 90 -17.40 6.37 -1.17
C LEU A 90 -17.82 7.11 -2.45
N ASN A 91 -18.01 8.43 -2.35
CA ASN A 91 -18.37 9.27 -3.50
C ASN A 91 -17.24 9.36 -4.56
N ARG A 92 -15.97 9.32 -4.13
CA ARG A 92 -14.83 9.33 -5.06
C ARG A 92 -14.78 8.07 -5.92
N THR A 93 -15.12 6.93 -5.35
CA THR A 93 -15.12 5.64 -6.04
C THR A 93 -16.21 5.51 -7.10
N ILE A 94 -17.39 6.07 -6.88
CA ILE A 94 -18.47 6.05 -7.89
C ILE A 94 -17.99 6.75 -9.18
N SER A 95 -17.09 7.73 -9.07
CA SER A 95 -16.45 8.39 -10.21
C SER A 95 -15.26 7.62 -10.80
N ALA A 96 -14.78 6.57 -10.13
CA ALA A 96 -13.47 5.94 -10.33
C ALA A 96 -13.57 4.41 -10.47
N VAL A 97 -14.52 3.93 -11.27
CA VAL A 97 -15.00 2.53 -11.45
C VAL A 97 -13.92 1.46 -11.74
N ASN A 98 -12.63 1.80 -11.80
CA ASN A 98 -11.54 0.86 -12.03
C ASN A 98 -10.45 0.98 -10.96
N ILE A 99 -10.64 0.25 -9.84
CA ILE A 99 -9.73 0.26 -8.69
C ILE A 99 -8.32 -0.22 -9.05
N ASP A 100 -8.19 -1.19 -9.96
CA ASP A 100 -6.91 -1.80 -10.35
C ASP A 100 -5.93 -0.77 -10.91
N ARG A 101 -6.45 0.19 -11.69
CA ARG A 101 -5.64 1.29 -12.24
C ARG A 101 -5.07 2.19 -11.14
N TYR A 102 -5.75 2.34 -10.02
CA TYR A 102 -5.29 3.18 -8.91
C TYR A 102 -4.33 2.45 -7.99
N VAL A 103 -4.45 1.12 -7.86
CA VAL A 103 -3.52 0.30 -7.08
C VAL A 103 -2.08 0.52 -7.54
N ASP A 104 -1.83 0.54 -8.85
CA ASP A 104 -0.48 0.79 -9.38
C ASP A 104 0.01 2.23 -9.19
N LEU A 105 -0.91 3.19 -9.08
CA LEU A 105 -0.58 4.60 -8.81
C LEU A 105 -0.31 4.87 -7.32
N ALA A 106 -0.85 4.05 -6.43
CA ALA A 106 -0.61 4.14 -4.99
C ALA A 106 0.69 3.45 -4.55
N LYS A 107 1.27 2.59 -5.38
CA LYS A 107 2.55 1.95 -5.08
C LYS A 107 3.67 2.99 -5.04
N PRO A 108 4.54 2.96 -4.01
CA PRO A 108 5.72 3.81 -4.02
C PRO A 108 6.65 3.46 -5.20
N ARG A 109 7.15 4.48 -5.93
CA ARG A 109 8.07 4.33 -7.09
C ARG A 109 9.31 3.47 -6.85
N GLU A 110 9.75 3.27 -5.61
CA GLU A 110 10.85 2.34 -5.32
C GLU A 110 10.53 0.88 -5.69
N ALA A 111 9.24 0.49 -5.73
CA ALA A 111 8.84 -0.85 -6.13
C ALA A 111 8.85 -1.08 -7.67
N GLN A 112 8.92 -0.03 -8.49
CA GLN A 112 8.89 -0.16 -9.95
C GLN A 112 10.28 -0.29 -10.61
N HIS A 113 11.37 -0.02 -9.87
CA HIS A 113 12.74 -0.16 -10.37
C HIS A 113 13.37 -1.55 -10.14
N SER A 114 12.59 -2.57 -9.78
CA SER A 114 13.05 -3.97 -9.73
C SER A 114 12.61 -4.79 -10.94
N GLY A 115 12.57 -4.17 -12.12
CA GLY A 115 12.18 -4.81 -13.39
C GLY A 115 13.10 -4.55 -14.58
N ALA A 116 14.20 -3.81 -14.41
CA ALA A 116 15.20 -3.60 -15.46
C ALA A 116 16.57 -3.28 -14.84
N ALA A 117 17.27 -4.32 -14.38
CA ALA A 117 18.71 -4.27 -14.19
C ALA A 117 19.35 -5.40 -15.03
N GLU A 118 18.97 -5.47 -16.29
CA GLU A 118 19.77 -6.10 -17.33
C GLU A 118 20.21 -4.97 -18.27
N CYS A 119 21.26 -4.28 -17.85
CA CYS A 119 22.14 -3.54 -18.73
C CYS A 119 23.51 -3.60 -18.07
N LEU A 120 24.25 -4.64 -18.45
CA LEU A 120 25.65 -4.84 -18.11
C LEU A 120 26.45 -3.66 -18.68
N ASP A 121 26.76 -2.67 -17.87
CA ASP A 121 27.94 -1.83 -18.15
C ASP A 121 29.18 -2.59 -17.68
N GLU A 122 29.71 -3.45 -18.56
CA GLU A 122 31.04 -4.02 -18.42
C GLU A 122 32.10 -2.92 -18.60
N SER A 123 32.34 -2.12 -17.56
CA SER A 123 33.47 -1.17 -17.57
C SER A 123 34.17 -0.95 -16.23
N TRP A 124 33.87 -1.72 -15.18
CA TRP A 124 34.61 -1.61 -13.90
C TRP A 124 35.05 -2.97 -13.35
N ALA A 125 35.89 -3.67 -14.12
CA ALA A 125 36.79 -4.67 -13.55
C ALA A 125 37.95 -3.93 -12.85
N GLY A 126 37.72 -3.56 -11.58
CA GLY A 126 38.71 -2.87 -10.77
C GLY A 126 38.42 -3.02 -9.27
N SER A 127 38.99 -4.08 -8.69
CA SER A 127 39.30 -4.26 -7.26
C SER A 127 38.19 -4.81 -6.34
N SER A 128 38.27 -6.12 -6.12
CA SER A 128 38.30 -6.78 -4.81
C SER A 128 37.10 -6.63 -3.84
N LEU A 129 36.28 -7.71 -3.83
CA LEU A 129 35.73 -8.40 -2.65
C LEU A 129 34.79 -7.63 -1.69
N ALA A 130 33.48 -7.76 -1.93
CA ALA A 130 32.48 -8.21 -0.93
C ALA A 130 31.07 -8.23 -1.55
N TYR A 131 30.54 -9.42 -1.87
CA TYR A 131 29.13 -9.59 -2.19
C TYR A 131 28.41 -10.04 -0.91
N PHE A 132 27.52 -9.20 -0.37
CA PHE A 132 26.71 -9.50 0.81
C PHE A 132 25.32 -9.92 0.35
N ASP A 133 25.07 -11.23 0.27
CA ASP A 133 23.73 -11.79 0.03
C ASP A 133 23.10 -12.21 1.38
N SER A 134 21.93 -11.65 1.68
CA SER A 134 21.15 -11.86 2.91
C SER A 134 20.35 -13.18 2.92
N ARG A 135 20.55 -14.09 1.95
CA ARG A 135 19.67 -15.27 1.80
C ARG A 135 20.30 -16.66 1.90
N TYR A 136 21.60 -16.80 2.11
CA TYR A 136 22.19 -18.13 2.31
C TYR A 136 23.23 -18.17 3.43
N ASN A 137 22.82 -18.72 4.57
CA ASN A 137 23.69 -19.08 5.69
C ASN A 137 24.24 -20.49 5.47
N PHE A 138 25.36 -20.63 4.74
CA PHE A 138 26.17 -21.85 4.80
C PHE A 138 27.66 -21.52 4.55
N LEU A 139 28.47 -21.80 5.57
CA LEU A 139 29.93 -21.73 5.52
C LEU A 139 30.48 -22.81 4.59
N ILE A 140 31.22 -22.42 3.55
CA ILE A 140 32.26 -23.28 2.97
C ILE A 140 33.52 -22.44 2.83
N GLN A 141 34.50 -22.76 3.67
CA GLN A 141 35.85 -22.22 3.63
C GLN A 141 36.71 -23.19 2.83
N ILE A 142 37.29 -22.76 1.72
CA ILE A 142 38.37 -23.52 1.07
C ILE A 142 39.45 -22.54 0.55
N LEU A 143 40.64 -22.73 1.14
CA LEU A 143 42.01 -22.47 0.70
C LEU A 143 42.26 -21.55 -0.50
#